data_AF-T1DNT5-F1
#
_entry.id   AF-T1DNT5-F1
#
_cell.length_a   1.000
_cell.length_b   1.000
_cell.length_c   1.000
_cell.angle_alpha   90.00
_cell.angle_beta   90.00
_cell.angle_gamma   90.00
#
_symmetry.space_group_name_H-M   'P 1'
#
loop_
_entity.id
_entity.type
_entity.pdbx_description
1 polymer ?
#
loop_
_entity_poly.entity_id
_entity_poly.type
_entity_poly.pdbx_seq_one_letter_code
_entity_poly.pdbx_strand_id
1 'polypeptide(L)'
;MLSRLALRVLAPAGLKSSVALPSLSSGVIHASRSLHTSQQHLAPVPSLPEKGGKVRHGIIPEEFFQFLYPKTGVTGPYMLATGLTLYFLSKEIYVINHETVTGVLIVGLLIYGIKKYGPAVAAFLDKTMDEELAAYEDLKSAYINRCQDGIEEEKKEQWRLQGRHYLFDAKRNNIAMILEANYRERLLIASREVKKRLDYQVALQQLKRRLERDHMINWVEQSVWQSVTAQQEKESIAKCLLDLKALSKSAQPSL
;
A
#
# COMPACT_ATOMS: atom_id res chain seq x y z
N MET A 1 -18.51 4.86 -43.43
CA MET A 1 -19.44 3.71 -43.41
C MET A 1 -18.65 2.43 -43.67
N LEU A 2 -18.80 1.43 -42.79
CA LEU A 2 -18.63 -0.04 -43.00
C LEU A 2 -17.29 -0.54 -43.62
N SER A 3 -16.37 -1.16 -42.86
CA SER A 3 -16.38 -2.56 -42.35
C SER A 3 -16.31 -3.67 -43.43
N ARG A 4 -15.42 -4.66 -43.19
CA ARG A 4 -15.23 -6.03 -43.78
C ARG A 4 -13.95 -6.13 -44.63
N LEU A 5 -12.99 -7.06 -44.44
CA LEU A 5 -12.98 -8.52 -44.21
C LEU A 5 -11.67 -8.88 -43.43
N ALA A 6 -11.61 -9.64 -42.34
CA ALA A 6 -12.00 -11.03 -42.06
C ALA A 6 -11.21 -12.13 -42.83
N LEU A 7 -10.25 -12.73 -42.10
CA LEU A 7 -10.02 -14.18 -41.89
C LEU A 7 -9.86 -15.15 -43.08
N ARG A 8 -8.67 -15.79 -43.14
CA ARG A 8 -8.36 -17.25 -43.28
C ARG A 8 -6.99 -17.38 -43.97
N VAL A 9 -6.06 -18.22 -43.52
CA VAL A 9 -6.14 -19.69 -43.57
C VAL A 9 -5.47 -20.36 -42.36
N LEU A 10 -6.14 -21.42 -41.91
CA LEU A 10 -5.87 -22.36 -40.83
C LEU A 10 -4.94 -23.51 -41.31
N ALA A 11 -3.90 -23.86 -40.52
CA ALA A 11 -3.45 -25.20 -40.04
C ALA A 11 -3.36 -26.43 -41.00
N PRO A 12 -2.95 -27.68 -40.60
CA PRO A 12 -2.36 -28.19 -39.34
C PRO A 12 -1.23 -29.26 -39.49
N ALA A 13 -0.78 -29.77 -38.33
CA ALA A 13 -0.42 -31.18 -38.01
C ALA A 13 1.06 -31.65 -38.04
N GLY A 14 1.51 -32.15 -36.87
CA GLY A 14 2.76 -32.92 -36.72
C GLY A 14 3.22 -33.18 -35.28
N LEU A 15 2.33 -33.63 -34.38
CA LEU A 15 2.68 -34.18 -33.06
C LEU A 15 3.52 -35.46 -33.20
N LYS A 16 4.68 -35.55 -32.53
CA LYS A 16 5.15 -36.78 -31.83
C LYS A 16 5.98 -36.41 -30.60
N SER A 17 5.78 -37.24 -29.58
CA SER A 17 6.06 -37.09 -28.16
C SER A 17 7.47 -37.50 -27.71
N SER A 18 7.81 -37.04 -26.51
CA SER A 18 8.59 -37.70 -25.45
C SER A 18 10.06 -38.04 -25.72
N VAL A 19 10.97 -37.44 -24.93
CA VAL A 19 11.74 -38.12 -23.85
C VAL A 19 12.87 -37.19 -23.38
N ALA A 20 13.04 -37.14 -22.05
CA ALA A 20 14.20 -36.71 -21.28
C ALA A 20 14.56 -35.20 -21.25
N LEU A 21 14.18 -34.57 -20.13
CA LEU A 21 15.05 -33.64 -19.41
C LEU A 21 16.39 -34.34 -19.08
N PRO A 22 17.54 -33.77 -19.43
CA PRO A 22 18.71 -33.84 -18.57
C PRO A 22 18.72 -32.58 -17.71
N SER A 23 18.68 -32.79 -16.40
CA SER A 23 19.19 -31.85 -15.41
C SER A 23 20.58 -31.37 -15.83
N LEU A 24 20.65 -30.20 -16.45
CA LEU A 24 21.91 -29.50 -16.68
C LEU A 24 22.17 -28.61 -15.47
N SER A 25 23.15 -29.07 -14.72
CA SER A 25 23.89 -28.38 -13.68
C SER A 25 23.96 -26.86 -13.86
N SER A 26 23.74 -26.17 -12.74
CA SER A 26 24.25 -24.82 -12.48
C SER A 26 25.71 -24.68 -12.95
N GLY A 27 25.99 -23.64 -13.72
CA GLY A 27 27.29 -23.41 -14.39
C GLY A 27 27.23 -23.94 -15.82
N VAL A 28 26.97 -23.12 -16.84
CA VAL A 28 27.78 -21.97 -17.23
C VAL A 28 26.83 -20.95 -17.86
N ILE A 29 26.58 -19.83 -17.17
CA ILE A 29 26.15 -18.61 -17.86
C ILE A 29 27.34 -18.25 -18.74
N HIS A 30 27.21 -18.50 -20.04
CA HIS A 30 28.12 -17.93 -21.02
C HIS A 30 27.87 -16.42 -20.99
N ALA A 31 28.47 -15.75 -20.00
CA ALA A 31 28.67 -14.32 -20.04
C ALA A 31 29.57 -14.11 -21.24
N SER A 32 28.94 -13.88 -22.39
CA SER A 32 29.58 -13.13 -23.47
C SER A 32 30.12 -11.89 -22.79
N ARG A 33 31.42 -11.91 -22.44
CA ARG A 33 32.18 -10.69 -22.31
C ARG A 33 32.01 -10.04 -23.66
N SER A 34 31.06 -9.12 -23.77
CA SER A 34 31.10 -8.08 -24.77
C SER A 34 32.47 -7.47 -24.60
N LEU A 35 33.41 -7.87 -25.45
CA LEU A 35 34.63 -7.12 -25.66
C LEU A 35 34.17 -5.69 -25.85
N HIS A 36 34.54 -4.82 -24.91
CA HIS A 36 34.12 -3.43 -24.84
C HIS A 36 34.58 -2.75 -26.12
N THR A 37 33.77 -2.80 -27.17
CA THR A 37 33.83 -1.85 -28.29
C THR A 37 32.90 -0.68 -27.96
N SER A 38 32.75 -0.31 -26.68
CA SER A 38 32.22 1.00 -26.35
C SER A 38 33.18 2.00 -26.98
N GLN A 39 32.70 2.80 -27.92
CA GLN A 39 33.53 3.84 -28.51
C GLN A 39 34.18 4.64 -27.38
N GLN A 40 35.49 4.87 -27.45
CA GLN A 40 36.27 5.52 -26.39
C GLN A 40 35.67 6.87 -25.97
N HIS A 41 34.89 7.51 -26.86
CA HIS A 41 34.14 8.73 -26.61
C HIS A 41 32.99 8.61 -25.58
N LEU A 42 32.49 7.40 -25.29
CA LEU A 42 31.46 7.17 -24.27
C LEU A 42 32.04 6.80 -22.89
N ALA A 43 33.37 6.78 -22.75
CA ALA A 43 33.97 6.54 -21.46
C ALA A 43 33.68 7.72 -20.51
N PRO A 44 33.32 7.48 -19.25
CA PRO A 44 33.16 8.55 -18.27
C PRO A 44 34.50 9.27 -18.09
N VAL A 45 34.51 10.56 -18.39
CA VAL A 45 35.69 11.43 -18.24
C VAL A 45 35.91 11.65 -16.74
N PRO A 46 37.17 11.65 -16.26
CA PRO A 46 37.44 12.03 -14.88
C PRO A 46 36.89 13.42 -14.58
N SER A 47 36.40 13.63 -13.36
CA SER A 47 35.94 14.93 -12.90
C SER A 47 37.07 15.96 -12.98
N LEU A 48 36.73 17.19 -13.37
CA LEU A 48 37.70 18.28 -13.36
C LEU A 48 38.14 18.59 -11.92
N PRO A 49 39.41 18.94 -11.70
CA PRO A 49 39.85 19.41 -10.39
C PRO A 49 39.14 20.72 -10.02
N GLU A 50 38.68 20.84 -8.77
CA GLU A 50 37.93 22.02 -8.30
C GLU A 50 38.73 23.32 -8.36
N LYS A 51 40.06 23.25 -8.23
CA LYS A 51 40.95 24.42 -8.24
C LYS A 51 42.05 24.24 -9.25
N GLY A 52 42.25 25.28 -10.06
CA GLY A 52 43.40 25.39 -10.95
C GLY A 52 44.71 25.68 -10.20
N GLY A 53 45.83 25.55 -10.92
CA GLY A 53 47.14 25.92 -10.41
C GLY A 53 47.21 27.40 -10.03
N LYS A 54 47.93 27.71 -8.95
CA LYS A 54 48.08 29.09 -8.46
C LYS A 54 48.97 29.90 -9.41
N VAL A 55 48.55 31.13 -9.72
CA VAL A 55 49.29 32.05 -10.61
C VAL A 55 49.56 33.36 -9.87
N ARG A 56 50.81 33.85 -9.89
CA ARG A 56 51.19 35.17 -9.37
C ARG A 56 51.20 36.20 -10.50
N HIS A 57 50.80 37.43 -10.18
CA HIS A 57 50.76 38.56 -11.12
C HIS A 57 49.92 38.32 -12.40
N GLY A 58 49.03 37.32 -12.40
CA GLY A 58 48.12 37.00 -13.51
C GLY A 58 48.73 36.18 -14.66
N ILE A 59 50.06 36.16 -14.81
CA ILE A 59 50.73 35.53 -15.97
C ILE A 59 51.68 34.40 -15.55
N ILE A 60 52.35 34.52 -14.39
CA ILE A 60 53.46 33.62 -14.03
C ILE A 60 52.96 32.56 -13.04
N PRO A 61 53.03 31.25 -13.37
CA PRO A 61 52.57 30.19 -12.47
C PRO A 61 53.45 30.09 -11.22
N GLU A 62 52.86 29.67 -10.10
CA GLU A 62 53.58 29.44 -8.84
C GLU A 62 54.69 28.37 -9.01
N GLU A 63 54.49 27.41 -9.91
CA GLU A 63 55.47 26.37 -10.24
C GLU A 63 56.84 26.96 -10.65
N PHE A 64 56.84 28.10 -11.36
CA PHE A 64 58.08 28.78 -11.72
C PHE A 64 58.80 29.37 -10.50
N PHE A 65 58.03 29.88 -9.53
CA PHE A 65 58.59 30.35 -8.26
C PHE A 65 59.14 29.19 -7.43
N GLN A 66 58.41 28.07 -7.36
CA GLN A 66 58.86 26.87 -6.64
C GLN A 66 60.13 26.28 -7.24
N PHE A 67 60.26 26.29 -8.57
CA PHE A 67 61.46 25.83 -9.26
C PHE A 67 62.72 26.63 -8.86
N LEU A 68 62.61 27.95 -8.72
CA LEU A 68 63.73 28.82 -8.37
C LEU A 68 63.96 28.97 -6.86
N TYR A 69 62.92 28.74 -6.06
CA TYR A 69 62.95 28.86 -4.60
C TYR A 69 64.14 28.18 -3.91
N PRO A 70 64.51 26.91 -4.20
CA PRO A 70 65.62 26.25 -3.50
C PRO A 70 67.00 26.84 -3.83
N LYS A 71 67.13 27.67 -4.88
CA LYS A 71 68.42 28.24 -5.32
C LYS A 71 68.56 29.71 -4.97
N THR A 72 67.50 30.49 -5.14
CA THR A 72 67.56 31.96 -5.08
C THR A 72 66.55 32.54 -4.09
N GLY A 73 65.82 31.69 -3.36
CA GLY A 73 64.82 32.09 -2.38
C GLY A 73 63.59 32.78 -3.03
N VAL A 74 62.76 33.42 -2.20
CA VAL A 74 61.53 34.10 -2.66
C VAL A 74 61.85 35.27 -3.60
N THR A 75 62.94 35.99 -3.35
CA THR A 75 63.32 37.18 -4.12
C THR A 75 63.92 36.85 -5.48
N GLY A 76 64.41 35.63 -5.69
CA GLY A 76 65.07 35.20 -6.92
C GLY A 76 64.27 35.47 -8.19
N PRO A 77 63.03 34.95 -8.34
CA PRO A 77 62.19 35.22 -9.50
C PRO A 77 61.92 36.70 -9.74
N TYR A 78 61.79 37.50 -8.67
CA TYR A 78 61.56 38.94 -8.78
C TYR A 78 62.80 39.68 -9.28
N MET A 79 63.98 39.32 -8.78
CA MET A 79 65.26 39.89 -9.24
C MET A 79 65.58 39.48 -10.67
N LEU A 80 65.19 38.26 -11.06
CA LEU A 80 65.28 37.80 -12.44
C LEU A 80 64.38 38.65 -13.34
N ALA A 81 63.12 38.88 -12.95
CA ALA A 81 62.19 39.68 -13.75
C ALA A 81 62.65 41.14 -13.92
N THR A 82 63.12 41.79 -12.85
CA THR A 82 63.66 43.16 -12.93
C THR A 82 64.96 43.20 -13.73
N GLY A 83 65.85 42.22 -13.56
CA GLY A 83 67.09 42.09 -14.32
C GLY A 83 66.85 41.89 -15.81
N LEU A 84 65.91 41.01 -16.21
CA LEU A 84 65.53 40.82 -17.61
C LEU A 84 64.91 42.09 -18.21
N THR A 85 64.07 42.79 -17.45
CA THR A 85 63.45 44.05 -17.91
C THR A 85 64.52 45.11 -18.19
N LEU A 86 65.48 45.28 -17.27
CA LEU A 86 66.59 46.22 -17.44
C LEU A 86 67.51 45.82 -18.60
N TYR A 87 67.76 44.51 -18.76
CA TYR A 87 68.54 43.98 -19.87
C TYR A 87 67.89 44.27 -21.23
N PHE A 88 66.58 44.05 -21.38
CA PHE A 88 65.86 44.35 -22.62
C PHE A 88 65.90 45.83 -22.99
N LEU A 89 65.81 46.71 -22.00
CA LEU A 89 65.94 48.16 -22.19
C LEU A 89 67.39 48.56 -22.54
N SER A 90 68.38 48.04 -21.79
CA SER A 90 69.80 48.40 -21.98
C SER A 90 70.39 47.89 -23.29
N LYS A 91 69.87 46.78 -23.83
CA LYS A 91 70.29 46.23 -25.13
C LYS A 91 69.38 46.65 -26.28
N GLU A 92 68.44 47.56 -26.05
CA GLU A 92 67.46 48.03 -27.04
C GLU A 92 66.70 46.89 -27.74
N ILE A 93 66.60 45.71 -27.10
CA ILE A 93 65.78 44.59 -27.58
C ILE A 93 64.31 44.98 -27.49
N TYR A 94 63.96 45.83 -26.51
CA TYR A 94 62.67 46.49 -26.40
C TYR A 94 62.85 48.00 -26.51
N VAL A 95 62.48 48.57 -27.66
CA VAL A 95 62.58 50.01 -27.96
C VAL A 95 61.29 50.73 -27.51
N ILE A 96 61.43 51.81 -26.74
CA ILE A 96 60.31 52.62 -26.26
C ILE A 96 59.76 53.49 -27.40
N ASN A 97 58.71 52.99 -28.06
CA ASN A 97 57.95 53.71 -29.08
C ASN A 97 56.67 54.33 -28.51
N HIS A 98 56.01 55.20 -29.29
CA HIS A 98 54.68 55.73 -28.95
C HIS A 98 53.64 54.61 -28.69
N GLU A 99 53.76 53.48 -29.37
CA GLU A 99 52.92 52.29 -29.15
C GLU A 99 53.08 51.68 -27.76
N THR A 100 54.27 51.78 -27.15
CA THR A 100 54.52 51.22 -25.81
C THR A 100 53.73 51.96 -24.72
N VAL A 101 53.55 53.27 -24.88
CA VAL A 101 52.71 54.10 -24.00
C VAL A 101 51.24 53.68 -24.12
N THR A 102 50.75 53.48 -25.34
CA THR A 102 49.40 52.96 -25.59
C THR A 102 49.22 51.55 -25.00
N GLY A 103 50.22 50.69 -25.14
CA GLY A 103 50.21 49.34 -24.57
C GLY A 103 50.07 49.32 -23.05
N VAL A 104 50.80 50.20 -22.34
CA VAL A 104 50.70 50.33 -20.88
C VAL A 104 49.30 50.76 -20.45
N LEU A 105 48.67 51.68 -21.18
CA LEU A 105 47.28 52.10 -20.92
C LEU A 105 46.27 50.97 -21.12
N ILE A 106 46.41 50.19 -22.21
CA ILE A 106 45.55 49.03 -22.49
C ILE A 106 45.69 47.98 -21.38
N VAL A 107 46.93 47.64 -20.98
CA VAL A 107 47.19 46.69 -19.89
C VAL A 107 46.59 47.21 -18.57
N GLY A 108 46.70 48.51 -18.29
CA GLY A 108 46.09 49.13 -17.12
C GLY A 108 44.56 48.99 -17.10
N LEU A 109 43.90 49.23 -18.23
CA LEU A 109 42.46 49.05 -18.38
C LEU A 109 42.03 47.59 -18.22
N LEU A 110 42.80 46.64 -18.78
CA LEU A 110 42.53 45.21 -18.62
C LEU A 110 42.63 44.78 -17.15
N ILE A 111 43.68 45.21 -16.43
CA ILE A 111 43.84 44.92 -15.00
C ILE A 111 42.68 45.50 -14.20
N TYR A 112 42.25 46.73 -14.52
CA TYR A 112 41.10 47.36 -13.88
C TYR A 112 39.81 46.57 -14.13
N GLY A 113 39.55 46.19 -15.39
CA GLY A 113 38.38 45.40 -15.79
C GLY A 113 38.33 44.05 -15.08
N ILE A 114 39.43 43.30 -15.05
CA ILE A 114 39.53 42.00 -14.38
C ILE A 114 39.29 42.16 -12.87
N LYS A 115 39.89 43.17 -12.22
CA LYS A 115 39.71 43.37 -10.77
C LYS A 115 38.30 43.82 -10.39
N LYS A 116 37.64 44.62 -11.23
CA LYS A 116 36.30 45.15 -10.94
C LYS A 116 35.18 44.18 -11.30
N TYR A 117 35.23 43.57 -12.47
CA TYR A 117 34.15 42.72 -13.01
C TYR A 117 34.42 41.23 -12.85
N GLY A 118 35.66 40.82 -12.58
CA GLY A 118 36.04 39.42 -12.35
C GLY A 118 35.14 38.67 -11.36
N PRO A 119 34.89 39.17 -10.13
CA PRO A 119 34.05 38.44 -9.18
C PRO A 119 32.59 38.33 -9.62
N ALA A 120 32.07 39.33 -10.34
CA ALA A 120 30.71 39.30 -10.86
C ALA A 120 30.54 38.25 -11.98
N VAL A 121 31.54 38.15 -12.87
CA VAL A 121 31.55 37.14 -13.94
C VAL A 121 31.73 35.74 -13.35
N ALA A 122 32.62 35.55 -12.38
CA ALA A 122 32.80 34.27 -11.71
C ALA A 122 31.50 33.80 -11.04
N ALA A 123 30.86 34.66 -10.25
CA ALA A 123 29.59 34.34 -9.59
C ALA A 123 28.44 34.09 -10.59
N PHE A 124 28.48 34.68 -11.78
CA PHE A 124 27.50 34.40 -12.84
C PHE A 124 27.72 33.01 -13.44
N LEU A 125 28.97 32.65 -13.75
CA LEU A 125 29.31 31.33 -14.29
C LEU A 125 29.00 30.20 -13.30
N ASP A 126 29.32 30.41 -12.02
CA ASP A 126 29.03 29.44 -10.96
C ASP A 126 27.51 29.21 -10.85
N LYS A 127 26.70 30.28 -10.85
CA LYS A 127 25.24 30.18 -10.84
C LYS A 127 24.69 29.41 -12.02
N THR A 128 25.17 29.67 -13.24
CA THR A 128 24.69 28.95 -14.42
C THR A 128 25.02 27.45 -14.34
N MET A 129 26.20 27.10 -13.81
CA MET A 129 26.57 25.70 -13.60
C MET A 129 25.68 25.03 -12.53
N ASP A 130 25.42 25.72 -11.42
CA ASP A 130 24.56 25.22 -10.35
C ASP A 130 23.11 25.04 -10.81
N GLU A 131 22.59 25.95 -11.63
CA GLU A 131 21.25 25.86 -12.23
C GLU A 131 21.13 24.66 -13.18
N GLU A 132 22.13 24.42 -14.02
CA GLU A 132 22.16 23.24 -14.90
C GLU A 132 22.21 21.95 -14.07
N LEU A 133 23.09 21.87 -13.07
CA LEU A 133 23.19 20.71 -12.17
C LEU A 133 21.88 20.44 -11.41
N ALA A 134 21.24 21.49 -10.89
CA ALA A 134 19.95 21.39 -10.22
C ALA A 134 18.87 20.88 -11.17
N ALA A 135 18.80 21.40 -12.40
CA ALA A 135 17.83 20.93 -13.40
C ALA A 135 18.02 19.43 -13.73
N TYR A 136 19.27 18.96 -13.85
CA TYR A 136 19.54 17.53 -14.07
C TYR A 136 19.15 16.66 -12.87
N GLU A 137 19.41 17.11 -11.64
CA GLU A 137 19.04 16.35 -10.44
C GLU A 137 17.50 16.35 -10.22
N ASP A 138 16.83 17.45 -10.53
CA ASP A 138 15.36 17.55 -10.51
C ASP A 138 14.73 16.62 -11.55
N LEU A 139 15.25 16.58 -12.77
CA LEU A 139 14.79 15.65 -13.78
C LEU A 139 14.99 14.20 -13.34
N LYS A 140 16.20 13.87 -12.87
CA LYS A 140 16.53 12.52 -12.39
C LYS A 140 15.62 12.10 -11.24
N SER A 141 15.42 12.95 -10.24
CA SER A 141 14.54 12.67 -9.10
C SER A 141 13.08 12.53 -9.54
N ALA A 142 12.58 13.37 -10.45
CA ALA A 142 11.25 13.25 -11.01
C ALA A 142 11.04 11.91 -11.76
N TYR A 143 12.03 11.46 -12.53
CA TYR A 143 11.96 10.15 -13.20
C TYR A 143 11.98 9.00 -12.21
N ILE A 144 12.83 9.06 -11.18
CA ILE A 144 12.89 8.04 -10.12
C ILE A 144 11.55 7.95 -9.40
N ASN A 145 10.97 9.09 -9.00
CA ASN A 145 9.68 9.15 -8.32
C ASN A 145 8.57 8.59 -9.20
N ARG A 146 8.52 8.97 -10.48
CA ARG A 146 7.55 8.42 -11.43
C ARG A 146 7.65 6.91 -11.58
N CYS A 147 8.86 6.37 -11.62
CA CYS A 147 9.07 4.92 -11.66
C CYS A 147 8.63 4.25 -10.35
N GLN A 148 8.87 4.87 -9.20
CA GLN A 148 8.42 4.37 -7.90
C GLN A 148 6.89 4.37 -7.81
N ASP A 149 6.23 5.46 -8.20
CA ASP A 149 4.76 5.56 -8.23
C ASP A 149 4.15 4.47 -9.12
N GLY A 150 4.73 4.25 -10.30
CA GLY A 150 4.30 3.17 -11.20
C GLY A 150 4.47 1.78 -10.58
N ILE A 151 5.57 1.53 -9.85
CA ILE A 151 5.78 0.27 -9.13
C ILE A 151 4.73 0.09 -8.02
N GLU A 152 4.38 1.14 -7.30
CA GLU A 152 3.36 1.08 -6.25
C GLU A 152 1.96 0.82 -6.80
N GLU A 153 1.61 1.45 -7.92
CA GLU A 153 0.35 1.22 -8.62
C GLU A 153 0.24 -0.24 -9.10
N GLU A 154 1.27 -0.75 -9.75
CA GLU A 154 1.33 -2.15 -10.19
C GLU A 154 1.22 -3.15 -9.02
N LYS A 155 1.87 -2.87 -7.89
CA LYS A 155 1.72 -3.68 -6.67
C LYS A 155 0.28 -3.67 -6.16
N LYS A 156 -0.39 -2.51 -6.18
CA LYS A 156 -1.81 -2.39 -5.81
C LYS A 156 -2.71 -3.19 -6.75
N GLU A 157 -2.44 -3.18 -8.06
CA GLU A 157 -3.21 -3.97 -9.02
C GLU A 157 -2.98 -5.47 -8.85
N GLN A 158 -1.74 -5.91 -8.62
CA GLN A 158 -1.43 -7.31 -8.28
C GLN A 158 -2.19 -7.76 -7.03
N TRP A 159 -2.22 -6.92 -5.99
CA TRP A 159 -2.98 -7.19 -4.76
C TRP A 159 -4.49 -7.32 -5.03
N ARG A 160 -5.07 -6.41 -5.84
CA ARG A 160 -6.49 -6.49 -6.24
C ARG A 160 -6.80 -7.76 -7.03
N LEU A 161 -5.91 -8.16 -7.93
CA LEU A 161 -6.06 -9.37 -8.73
C LEU A 161 -6.01 -10.62 -7.85
N GLN A 162 -5.09 -10.66 -6.88
CA GLN A 162 -5.06 -11.70 -5.86
C GLN A 162 -6.38 -11.74 -5.08
N GLY A 163 -6.96 -10.61 -4.69
CA GLY A 163 -8.25 -10.56 -3.99
C GLY A 163 -9.46 -11.04 -4.80
N ARG A 164 -9.37 -11.17 -6.13
CA ARG A 164 -10.53 -11.49 -6.99
C ARG A 164 -11.13 -12.87 -6.71
N HIS A 165 -10.33 -13.86 -6.32
CA HIS A 165 -10.83 -15.21 -6.05
C HIS A 165 -11.79 -15.25 -4.86
N TYR A 166 -11.58 -14.41 -3.84
CA TYR A 166 -12.48 -14.31 -2.67
C TYR A 166 -13.90 -13.95 -3.06
N LEU A 167 -14.09 -13.10 -4.07
CA LEU A 167 -15.43 -12.76 -4.56
C LEU A 167 -16.13 -13.98 -5.16
N PHE A 168 -15.41 -14.79 -5.93
CA PHE A 168 -15.96 -16.01 -6.51
C PHE A 168 -16.24 -17.07 -5.45
N ASP A 169 -15.38 -17.20 -4.45
CA ASP A 169 -15.56 -18.12 -3.32
C ASP A 169 -16.77 -17.73 -2.48
N ALA A 170 -16.91 -16.45 -2.14
CA ALA A 170 -18.07 -15.93 -1.43
C ALA A 170 -19.38 -16.20 -2.20
N LYS A 171 -19.39 -15.98 -3.52
CA LYS A 171 -20.57 -16.28 -4.36
C LYS A 171 -20.89 -17.78 -4.38
N ARG A 172 -19.90 -18.64 -4.55
CA ARG A 172 -20.09 -20.11 -4.53
C ARG A 172 -20.65 -20.57 -3.19
N ASN A 173 -20.08 -20.09 -2.08
CA ASN A 173 -20.52 -20.45 -0.74
C ASN A 173 -21.92 -19.92 -0.44
N ASN A 174 -22.27 -18.72 -0.89
CA ASN A 174 -23.62 -18.16 -0.71
C ASN A 174 -24.67 -19.01 -1.44
N ILE A 175 -24.41 -19.40 -2.70
CA ILE A 175 -25.32 -20.28 -3.44
C ILE A 175 -25.46 -21.63 -2.75
N ALA A 176 -24.35 -22.24 -2.32
CA ALA A 176 -24.39 -23.50 -1.58
C ALA A 176 -25.22 -23.39 -0.29
N MET A 177 -25.04 -22.31 0.47
CA MET A 177 -25.80 -22.05 1.70
C MET A 177 -27.29 -21.87 1.43
N ILE A 178 -27.67 -21.14 0.37
CA ILE A 178 -29.08 -20.95 0.00
C ILE A 178 -29.72 -22.29 -0.40
N LEU A 179 -29.02 -23.13 -1.17
CA LEU A 179 -29.51 -24.46 -1.55
C LEU A 179 -29.73 -25.34 -0.31
N GLU A 180 -28.78 -25.35 0.60
CA GLU A 180 -28.84 -26.06 1.89
C GLU A 180 -29.97 -25.54 2.80
N ALA A 181 -30.18 -24.23 2.85
CA ALA A 181 -31.27 -23.62 3.61
C ALA A 181 -32.64 -24.01 3.07
N ASN A 182 -32.83 -23.90 1.74
CA ASN A 182 -34.07 -24.32 1.07
C ASN A 182 -34.36 -25.81 1.28
N TYR A 183 -33.33 -26.66 1.21
CA TYR A 183 -33.48 -28.08 1.45
C TYR A 183 -33.94 -28.37 2.90
N ARG A 184 -33.29 -27.75 3.89
CA ARG A 184 -33.70 -27.88 5.31
C ARG A 184 -35.10 -27.32 5.55
N GLU A 185 -35.46 -26.20 4.93
CA GLU A 185 -36.80 -25.62 5.05
C GLU A 185 -37.87 -26.58 4.56
N ARG A 186 -37.68 -27.20 3.38
CA ARG A 186 -38.61 -28.21 2.83
C ARG A 186 -38.78 -29.40 3.77
N LEU A 187 -37.70 -29.92 4.35
CA LEU A 187 -37.76 -31.00 5.35
C LEU A 187 -38.51 -30.57 6.61
N LEU A 188 -38.25 -29.35 7.11
CA LEU A 188 -38.92 -28.80 8.29
C LEU A 188 -40.41 -28.56 8.05
N ILE A 189 -40.81 -28.14 6.85
CA ILE A 189 -42.22 -28.01 6.47
C ILE A 189 -42.90 -29.37 6.54
N ALA A 190 -42.35 -30.40 5.90
CA ALA A 190 -42.90 -31.75 5.95
C ALA A 190 -43.00 -32.28 7.39
N SER A 191 -41.95 -32.11 8.20
CA SER A 191 -41.94 -32.50 9.62
C SER A 191 -43.00 -31.75 10.44
N ARG A 192 -43.13 -30.43 10.25
CA ARG A 192 -44.16 -29.61 10.91
C ARG A 192 -45.56 -30.03 10.52
N GLU A 193 -45.81 -30.34 9.26
CA GLU A 193 -47.13 -30.80 8.82
C GLU A 193 -47.52 -32.14 9.46
N VAL A 194 -46.61 -33.12 9.46
CA VAL A 194 -46.86 -34.41 10.12
C VAL A 194 -47.11 -34.22 11.60
N LYS A 195 -46.29 -33.41 12.28
CA LYS A 195 -46.48 -33.06 13.69
C LYS A 195 -47.84 -32.41 13.93
N LYS A 196 -48.25 -31.45 13.09
CA LYS A 196 -49.55 -30.77 13.20
C LYS A 196 -50.72 -31.75 13.12
N ARG A 197 -50.65 -32.77 12.25
CA ARG A 197 -51.69 -33.81 12.17
C ARG A 197 -51.73 -34.65 13.45
N LEU A 198 -50.58 -35.02 13.99
CA LEU A 198 -50.49 -35.82 15.21
C LEU A 198 -50.96 -35.03 16.44
N ASP A 199 -50.49 -33.79 16.59
CA ASP A 199 -50.90 -32.88 17.67
C ASP A 199 -52.41 -32.62 17.62
N TYR A 200 -53.02 -32.52 16.42
CA TYR A 200 -54.47 -32.43 16.25
C TYR A 200 -55.20 -33.68 16.79
N GLN A 201 -54.72 -34.89 16.48
CA GLN A 201 -55.32 -36.11 17.00
C GLN A 201 -55.21 -36.21 18.53
N VAL A 202 -54.06 -35.84 19.09
CA VAL A 202 -53.87 -35.80 20.55
C VAL A 202 -54.80 -34.77 21.19
N ALA A 203 -54.96 -33.59 20.59
CA ALA A 203 -55.88 -32.56 21.08
C ALA A 203 -57.34 -33.04 21.05
N LEU A 204 -57.78 -33.74 20.00
CA LEU A 204 -59.11 -34.36 19.95
C LEU A 204 -59.31 -35.40 21.07
N GLN A 205 -58.31 -36.25 21.32
CA GLN A 205 -58.38 -37.23 22.41
C GLN A 205 -58.47 -36.55 23.79
N GLN A 206 -57.67 -35.51 24.01
CA GLN A 206 -57.71 -34.73 25.25
C GLN A 206 -59.05 -34.01 25.44
N LEU A 207 -59.61 -33.44 24.36
CA LEU A 207 -60.92 -32.81 24.37
C LEU A 207 -62.02 -33.82 24.68
N LYS A 208 -62.02 -35.00 24.05
CA LYS A 208 -62.99 -36.06 24.33
C LYS A 208 -62.96 -36.48 25.79
N ARG A 209 -61.76 -36.78 26.32
CA ARG A 209 -61.58 -37.10 27.75
C ARG A 209 -62.03 -35.95 28.67
N ARG A 210 -61.90 -34.69 28.23
CA ARG A 210 -62.37 -33.53 28.97
C ARG A 210 -63.89 -33.46 29.00
N LEU A 211 -64.55 -33.57 27.84
CA LEU A 211 -66.01 -33.59 27.75
C LEU A 211 -66.62 -34.76 28.53
N GLU A 212 -66.04 -35.95 28.44
CA GLU A 212 -66.50 -37.12 29.21
C GLU A 212 -66.42 -36.86 30.72
N ARG A 213 -65.32 -36.26 31.19
CA ARG A 213 -65.16 -35.89 32.61
C ARG A 213 -66.14 -34.80 33.03
N ASP A 214 -66.30 -33.75 32.24
CA ASP A 214 -67.17 -32.63 32.56
C ASP A 214 -68.64 -33.09 32.56
N HIS A 215 -69.03 -33.94 31.60
CA HIS A 215 -70.35 -34.57 31.57
C HIS A 215 -70.57 -35.47 32.80
N MET A 216 -69.59 -36.30 33.16
CA MET A 216 -69.65 -37.13 34.36
C MET A 216 -69.82 -36.29 35.63
N ILE A 217 -69.06 -35.20 35.79
CA ILE A 217 -69.18 -34.28 36.93
C ILE A 217 -70.60 -33.68 36.97
N ASN A 218 -71.09 -33.13 35.86
CA ASN A 218 -72.43 -32.54 35.78
C ASN A 218 -73.53 -33.57 36.05
N TRP A 219 -73.39 -34.80 35.55
CA TRP A 219 -74.35 -35.87 35.79
C TRP A 219 -74.35 -36.32 37.25
N VAL A 220 -73.17 -36.44 37.88
CA VAL A 220 -73.05 -36.74 39.32
C VAL A 220 -73.68 -35.62 40.13
N GLU A 221 -73.39 -34.36 39.81
CA GLU A 221 -73.98 -33.20 40.50
C GLU A 221 -75.51 -33.17 40.39
N GLN A 222 -76.06 -33.34 39.18
CA GLN A 222 -77.51 -33.40 38.98
C GLN A 222 -78.16 -34.59 39.68
N SER A 223 -77.53 -35.77 39.62
CA SER A 223 -78.02 -36.97 40.30
C SER A 223 -78.02 -36.80 41.81
N VAL A 224 -76.99 -36.13 42.37
CA VAL A 224 -76.95 -35.76 43.79
C VAL A 224 -78.09 -34.80 44.12
N TRP A 225 -78.27 -33.70 43.38
CA TRP A 225 -79.39 -32.76 43.59
C TRP A 225 -80.76 -33.42 43.52
N GLN A 226 -80.97 -34.36 42.58
CA GLN A 226 -82.23 -35.11 42.46
C GLN A 226 -82.44 -36.12 43.59
N SER A 227 -81.36 -36.73 44.10
CA SER A 227 -81.43 -37.69 45.20
C SER A 227 -81.70 -37.03 46.56
N VAL A 228 -81.34 -35.74 46.71
CA VAL A 228 -81.67 -34.96 47.91
C VAL A 228 -83.18 -34.75 47.98
N THR A 229 -83.86 -35.57 48.76
CA THR A 229 -85.31 -35.46 48.98
C THR A 229 -85.59 -34.40 50.06
N ALA A 230 -86.73 -33.72 50.03
CA ALA A 230 -87.13 -32.75 51.06
C ALA A 230 -87.17 -33.35 52.49
N GLN A 231 -87.33 -34.67 52.62
CA GLN A 231 -87.17 -35.39 53.89
C GLN A 231 -85.71 -35.47 54.36
N GLN A 232 -84.77 -35.68 53.45
CA GLN A 232 -83.35 -35.76 53.74
C GLN A 232 -82.75 -34.40 54.09
N GLU A 233 -83.28 -33.31 53.53
CA GLU A 233 -82.97 -31.94 53.98
C GLU A 233 -83.42 -31.70 55.43
N LYS A 234 -84.64 -32.13 55.80
CA LYS A 234 -85.14 -32.04 57.17
C LYS A 234 -84.32 -32.89 58.14
N GLU A 235 -83.93 -34.11 57.74
CA GLU A 235 -83.03 -34.96 58.52
C GLU A 235 -81.63 -34.37 58.64
N SER A 236 -81.12 -33.71 57.60
CA SER A 236 -79.83 -33.01 57.63
C SER A 236 -79.89 -31.79 58.55
N ILE A 237 -80.98 -31.00 58.51
CA ILE A 237 -81.22 -29.89 59.46
C ILE A 237 -81.35 -30.43 60.89
N ALA A 238 -82.02 -31.56 61.09
CA ALA A 238 -82.12 -32.22 62.39
C ALA A 238 -80.75 -32.69 62.88
N LYS A 239 -79.91 -33.27 62.01
CA LYS A 239 -78.51 -33.60 62.32
C LYS A 239 -77.70 -32.36 62.66
N CYS A 240 -77.79 -31.27 61.87
CA CYS A 240 -77.15 -30.00 62.20
C CYS A 240 -77.62 -29.45 63.56
N LEU A 241 -78.91 -29.56 63.90
CA LEU A 241 -79.46 -29.20 65.20
C LEU A 241 -78.95 -30.11 66.32
N LEU A 242 -78.79 -31.40 66.07
CA LEU A 242 -78.19 -32.35 67.01
C LEU A 242 -76.71 -32.05 67.21
N ASP A 243 -75.96 -31.74 66.15
CA ASP A 243 -74.55 -31.37 66.21
C ASP A 243 -74.37 -30.03 66.92
N LEU A 244 -75.23 -29.04 66.64
CA LEU A 244 -75.26 -27.78 67.37
C LEU A 244 -75.67 -27.95 68.84
N LYS A 245 -76.63 -28.83 69.15
CA LYS A 245 -76.97 -29.19 70.53
C LYS A 245 -75.83 -29.92 71.23
N ALA A 246 -75.11 -30.80 70.54
CA ALA A 246 -73.94 -31.48 71.07
C ALA A 246 -72.83 -30.46 71.38
N LEU A 247 -72.56 -29.56 70.44
CA LEU A 247 -71.64 -28.43 70.62
C LEU A 247 -72.10 -27.48 71.75
N SER A 248 -73.39 -27.17 71.87
CA SER A 248 -73.91 -26.29 72.93
C SER A 248 -73.88 -26.95 74.30
N LYS A 249 -74.12 -28.27 74.38
CA LYS A 249 -73.99 -29.05 75.62
C LYS A 249 -72.53 -29.15 76.06
N SER A 250 -71.58 -29.15 75.12
CA SER A 250 -70.16 -28.97 75.43
C SER A 250 -69.76 -27.53 75.76
N ALA A 251 -70.58 -26.53 75.40
CA ALA A 251 -70.31 -25.12 75.61
C ALA A 251 -70.99 -24.49 76.85
N GLN A 252 -72.02 -25.11 77.44
CA GLN A 252 -72.55 -24.67 78.74
C GLN A 252 -71.63 -25.18 79.88
N PRO A 253 -71.06 -24.28 80.72
CA PRO A 253 -70.37 -24.69 81.92
C PRO A 253 -71.39 -25.24 82.91
N SER A 254 -71.17 -26.47 83.38
CA SER A 254 -71.96 -27.08 84.44
C SER A 254 -71.81 -26.30 85.75
N LEU A 255 -72.88 -25.61 86.16
CA LEU A 255 -73.26 -25.34 87.56
C LEU A 255 -74.73 -25.72 87.72
#